data_AF-D7EII0-F1
#
_entry.id   AF-D7EII0-F1
#
_cell.length_a   1.000
_cell.length_b   1.000
_cell.length_c   1.000
_cell.angle_alpha   90.00
_cell.angle_beta   90.00
_cell.angle_gamma   90.00
#
_symmetry.space_group_name_H-M   'P 1'
#
loop_
_entity.id
_entity.type
_entity.pdbx_description
1 polymer ?
#
loop_
_entity_poly.entity_id
_entity_poly.type
_entity_poly.pdbx_seq_one_letter_code
_entity_poly.pdbx_strand_id
1 'polypeptide(L)'
;MEDLYEKTIERSEQLKKAGYNLIEMWECEWTKSKEYKKEMKQIEEEIKELEELNPRNAFFGGRTNATKLRVKGKKLKYIDICSLYPTVQCYDDYPVGHPTKIFKPRTYNTDWYGLIKCAILPPRGLYHPVLPVKNKTKSGDEKLTFPLCQLCAKLNNQKDKCSHTESQRIIRGTWCTNEVEKAIEKGYKIISIDEVWHFEKNRVICLKDM
;
A
#
# COMPACT_ATOMS: atom_id res chain seq x y z
N MET A 1 -16.86 34.76 -28.71
CA MET A 1 -17.28 33.53 -27.98
C MET A 1 -18.35 32.78 -28.77
N GLU A 2 -19.18 33.46 -29.58
CA GLU A 2 -20.14 32.84 -30.54
C GLU A 2 -19.48 31.93 -31.59
N ASP A 3 -18.30 32.29 -32.09
CA ASP A 3 -17.57 31.54 -33.15
C ASP A 3 -17.31 30.05 -32.84
N LEU A 4 -17.10 29.67 -31.57
CA LEU A 4 -16.86 28.26 -31.18
C LEU A 4 -18.15 27.42 -31.13
N TYR A 5 -19.27 28.05 -30.73
CA TYR A 5 -20.56 27.38 -30.65
C TYR A 5 -21.15 27.15 -32.04
N GLU A 6 -21.06 28.16 -32.91
CA GLU A 6 -21.49 28.06 -34.32
C GLU A 6 -20.71 26.97 -35.06
N LYS A 7 -19.38 26.92 -34.90
CA LYS A 7 -18.54 25.84 -35.45
C LYS A 7 -18.93 24.46 -34.95
N THR A 8 -19.37 24.35 -33.70
CA THR A 8 -19.83 23.08 -33.12
C THR A 8 -21.14 22.63 -33.79
N ILE A 9 -22.09 23.54 -33.97
CA ILE A 9 -23.35 23.26 -34.68
C ILE A 9 -23.09 22.84 -36.12
N GLU A 10 -22.25 23.57 -36.85
CA GLU A 10 -21.90 23.23 -38.25
C GLU A 10 -21.31 21.82 -38.36
N ARG A 11 -20.39 21.47 -37.45
CA ARG A 11 -19.78 20.14 -37.36
C ARG A 11 -20.84 19.06 -37.09
N SER A 12 -21.76 19.32 -36.17
CA SER A 12 -22.84 18.40 -35.81
C SER A 12 -23.79 18.16 -36.97
N GLU A 13 -24.12 19.20 -37.75
CA GLU A 13 -24.93 19.06 -38.95
C GLU A 13 -24.24 18.25 -40.05
N GLN A 14 -22.95 18.46 -40.27
CA GLN A 14 -22.17 17.69 -41.26
C GLN A 14 -22.20 16.18 -40.93
N LEU A 15 -22.04 15.82 -39.66
CA LEU A 15 -22.08 14.43 -39.19
C LEU A 15 -23.48 13.82 -39.36
N LYS A 16 -24.54 14.57 -39.03
CA LYS A 16 -25.93 14.10 -39.24
C LYS A 16 -26.24 13.92 -40.73
N LYS A 17 -25.82 14.85 -41.60
CA LYS A 17 -25.99 14.76 -43.07
C LYS A 17 -25.26 13.58 -43.69
N ALA A 18 -24.10 13.20 -43.13
CA ALA A 18 -23.37 12.01 -43.55
C ALA A 18 -24.00 10.68 -43.06
N GLY A 19 -25.15 10.74 -42.36
CA GLY A 19 -25.91 9.56 -41.94
C GLY A 19 -25.49 8.97 -40.58
N TYR A 20 -24.63 9.67 -39.82
CA TYR A 20 -24.23 9.20 -38.49
C TYR A 20 -25.30 9.53 -37.43
N ASN A 21 -25.50 8.61 -36.49
CA ASN A 21 -26.30 8.84 -35.30
C ASN A 21 -25.48 9.65 -34.27
N LEU A 22 -25.53 10.98 -34.37
CA LEU A 22 -24.83 11.87 -33.45
C LEU A 22 -25.65 12.12 -32.18
N ILE A 23 -25.06 11.82 -31.02
CA ILE A 23 -25.61 12.16 -29.69
C ILE A 23 -24.75 13.27 -29.11
N GLU A 24 -25.36 14.42 -28.84
CA GLU A 24 -24.70 15.59 -28.26
C GLU A 24 -25.10 15.71 -26.79
N MET A 25 -24.14 16.00 -25.91
CA MET A 25 -24.37 16.11 -24.47
C MET A 25 -23.43 17.16 -23.89
N TRP A 26 -23.92 17.97 -22.95
CA TRP A 26 -23.07 18.93 -22.25
C TRP A 26 -22.08 18.23 -21.31
N GLU A 27 -20.88 18.78 -21.15
CA GLU A 27 -19.85 18.23 -20.26
C GLU A 27 -20.38 18.00 -18.82
N CYS A 28 -21.16 18.96 -18.32
CA CYS A 28 -21.71 18.89 -16.96
C CYS A 28 -22.79 17.80 -16.80
N GLU A 29 -23.45 17.40 -17.89
CA GLU A 29 -24.39 16.28 -17.94
C GLU A 29 -23.62 14.96 -18.09
N TRP A 30 -22.63 14.93 -18.98
CA TRP A 30 -21.74 13.78 -19.19
C TRP A 30 -21.03 13.36 -17.91
N THR A 31 -20.42 14.31 -17.21
CA THR A 31 -19.70 14.06 -15.94
C THR A 31 -20.62 13.49 -14.85
N LYS A 32 -21.93 13.75 -14.91
CA LYS A 32 -22.91 13.23 -13.95
C LYS A 32 -23.49 11.87 -14.37
N SER A 33 -23.36 11.49 -15.64
CA SER A 33 -23.89 10.26 -16.23
C SER A 33 -23.36 9.00 -15.53
N LYS A 34 -24.11 7.90 -15.64
CA LYS A 34 -23.70 6.61 -15.05
C LYS A 34 -22.57 5.98 -15.85
N GLU A 35 -22.60 6.19 -17.15
CA GLU A 35 -21.65 5.74 -18.16
C GLU A 35 -20.27 6.32 -17.86
N TYR A 36 -20.17 7.65 -17.74
CA TYR A 36 -18.92 8.33 -17.38
C TYR A 36 -18.36 7.84 -16.04
N LYS A 37 -19.20 7.74 -15.00
CA LYS A 37 -18.76 7.25 -13.68
C LYS A 37 -18.26 5.82 -13.75
N LYS A 38 -18.87 4.98 -14.59
CA LYS A 38 -18.45 3.59 -14.78
C LYS A 38 -17.12 3.52 -15.53
N GLU A 39 -16.97 4.25 -16.63
CA GLU A 39 -15.73 4.33 -17.40
C GLU A 39 -14.59 4.89 -16.56
N MET A 40 -14.81 6.00 -15.86
CA MET A 40 -13.79 6.60 -14.99
C MET A 40 -13.40 5.67 -13.85
N LYS A 41 -14.36 4.95 -13.26
CA LYS A 41 -14.03 3.95 -12.24
C LYS A 41 -13.20 2.80 -12.81
N GLN A 42 -13.49 2.35 -14.03
CA GLN A 42 -12.69 1.32 -14.69
C GLN A 42 -11.27 1.82 -14.98
N ILE A 43 -11.14 3.02 -15.52
CA ILE A 43 -9.84 3.67 -15.77
C ILE A 43 -9.06 3.85 -14.46
N GLU A 44 -9.71 4.28 -13.37
CA GLU A 44 -9.11 4.39 -12.05
C GLU A 44 -8.60 3.02 -11.54
N GLU A 45 -9.36 1.95 -11.75
CA GLU A 45 -8.95 0.59 -11.39
C GLU A 45 -7.73 0.13 -12.22
N GLU A 46 -7.73 0.37 -13.53
CA GLU A 46 -6.62 0.06 -14.44
C GLU A 46 -5.35 0.87 -14.10
N ILE A 47 -5.48 2.18 -13.86
CA ILE A 47 -4.36 3.05 -13.43
C ILE A 47 -3.79 2.56 -12.09
N LYS A 48 -4.65 2.13 -11.17
CA LYS A 48 -4.21 1.65 -9.86
C LYS A 48 -3.45 0.32 -9.95
N GLU A 49 -3.77 -0.52 -10.93
CA GLU A 49 -2.97 -1.71 -11.25
C GLU A 49 -1.61 -1.37 -11.88
N LEU A 50 -1.50 -0.21 -12.51
CA LEU A 50 -0.26 0.31 -13.12
C LEU A 50 0.56 1.19 -12.17
N GLU A 51 0.05 1.52 -10.98
CA GLU A 51 0.75 2.39 -10.04
C GLU A 51 2.07 1.75 -9.61
N GLU A 52 3.18 2.44 -9.88
CA GLU A 52 4.51 1.99 -9.45
C GLU A 52 4.63 1.93 -7.93
N LEU A 53 5.62 1.18 -7.46
CA LEU A 53 6.05 1.16 -6.08
C LEU A 53 6.55 2.56 -5.69
N ASN A 54 5.87 3.16 -4.71
CA ASN A 54 6.32 4.39 -4.07
C ASN A 54 7.06 4.06 -2.76
N PRO A 55 8.37 4.37 -2.63
CA PRO A 55 9.15 4.10 -1.42
C PRO A 55 8.57 4.70 -0.15
N ARG A 56 7.87 5.83 -0.24
CA ARG A 56 7.24 6.48 0.92
C ARG A 56 6.14 5.62 1.56
N ASN A 57 5.56 4.69 0.80
CA ASN A 57 4.57 3.78 1.32
C ASN A 57 5.19 2.73 2.27
N ALA A 58 6.47 2.39 2.09
CA ALA A 58 7.23 1.54 3.01
C ALA A 58 7.83 2.31 4.20
N PHE A 59 7.72 3.64 4.23
CA PHE A 59 8.26 4.43 5.32
C PHE A 59 7.31 4.45 6.52
N PHE A 60 7.62 3.64 7.53
CA PHE A 60 6.86 3.55 8.78
C PHE A 60 7.69 4.08 9.95
N GLY A 61 6.99 4.65 10.94
CA GLY A 61 7.60 5.05 12.21
C GLY A 61 7.76 3.88 13.18
N GLY A 62 8.14 4.21 14.43
CA GLY A 62 8.30 3.23 15.49
C GLY A 62 6.99 2.50 15.84
N ARG A 63 7.12 1.27 16.35
CA ARG A 63 6.00 0.48 16.84
C ARG A 63 5.58 0.94 18.24
N THR A 64 4.46 1.63 18.32
CA THR A 64 3.80 1.95 19.59
C THR A 64 2.53 1.13 19.74
N ASN A 65 2.53 0.13 20.63
CA ASN A 65 1.36 -0.71 20.88
C ASN A 65 1.25 -1.10 22.36
N ALA A 66 0.01 -1.14 22.86
CA ALA A 66 -0.31 -1.63 24.20
C ALA A 66 -1.02 -2.99 24.10
N THR A 67 -0.31 -4.07 24.44
CA THR A 67 -0.88 -5.43 24.43
C THR A 67 -1.80 -5.69 25.62
N LYS A 68 -1.54 -5.02 26.76
CA LYS A 68 -2.36 -5.13 27.97
C LYS A 68 -2.38 -3.80 28.72
N LEU A 69 -3.57 -3.24 28.92
CA LEU A 69 -3.75 -1.91 29.53
C LEU A 69 -3.55 -1.89 31.04
N ARG A 70 -3.71 -3.03 31.73
CA ARG A 70 -3.58 -3.10 33.20
C ARG A 70 -2.98 -4.41 33.66
N VAL A 71 -2.01 -4.31 34.57
CA VAL A 71 -1.43 -5.43 35.31
C VAL A 71 -1.53 -5.12 36.80
N LYS A 72 -2.05 -6.06 37.60
CA LYS A 72 -2.15 -5.95 39.07
C LYS A 72 -1.27 -7.02 39.71
N GLY A 73 -0.62 -6.68 40.84
CA GLY A 73 0.09 -7.65 41.68
C GLY A 73 1.31 -8.32 41.02
N LYS A 74 1.92 -7.69 40.00
CA LYS A 74 3.14 -8.20 39.35
C LYS A 74 4.20 -7.12 39.31
N LYS A 75 5.46 -7.51 39.52
CA LYS A 75 6.63 -6.66 39.24
C LYS A 75 6.84 -6.58 37.73
N LEU A 76 7.04 -5.37 37.21
CA LEU A 76 7.32 -5.14 35.80
C LEU A 76 8.82 -4.94 35.59
N LYS A 77 9.33 -5.38 34.45
CA LYS A 77 10.69 -5.06 33.98
C LYS A 77 10.57 -4.12 32.78
N TYR A 78 11.41 -3.12 32.75
CA TYR A 78 11.54 -2.19 31.63
C TYR A 78 12.87 -2.44 30.95
N ILE A 79 12.85 -2.48 29.62
CA ILE A 79 14.05 -2.60 28.80
C ILE A 79 14.02 -1.41 27.85
N ASP A 80 15.11 -0.65 27.86
CA ASP A 80 15.35 0.46 26.96
C ASP A 80 16.58 0.15 26.11
N ILE A 81 16.50 0.41 24.81
CA ILE A 81 17.64 0.29 23.92
C ILE A 81 18.20 1.69 23.74
N CYS A 82 19.33 1.96 24.39
CA CYS A 82 20.03 3.22 24.25
C CYS A 82 20.43 3.43 22.77
N SER A 83 19.95 4.51 22.16
CA SER A 83 20.29 4.88 20.78
C SER A 83 19.93 3.81 19.74
N LEU A 84 18.70 3.28 19.79
CA LEU A 84 18.20 2.29 18.82
C LEU A 84 18.47 2.67 17.35
N TYR A 85 17.98 3.84 16.89
CA TYR A 85 18.16 4.24 15.50
C TYR A 85 19.63 4.46 15.11
N PRO A 86 20.45 5.19 15.90
CA PRO A 86 21.89 5.29 15.61
C PRO A 86 22.60 3.93 15.56
N THR A 87 22.21 2.97 16.40
CA THR A 87 22.79 1.62 16.39
C THR A 87 22.50 0.92 15.06
N VAL A 88 21.23 0.91 14.62
CA VAL A 88 20.83 0.37 13.30
C VAL A 88 21.59 1.08 12.18
N GLN A 89 21.67 2.41 12.23
CA GLN A 89 22.38 3.23 11.25
C GLN A 89 23.88 2.94 11.13
N CYS A 90 24.53 2.52 12.21
CA CYS A 90 25.96 2.24 12.25
C CYS A 90 26.31 0.80 11.83
N TYR A 91 25.45 -0.16 12.16
CA TYR A 91 25.75 -1.58 12.04
C TYR A 91 25.00 -2.32 10.93
N ASP A 92 23.79 -1.87 10.58
CA ASP A 92 22.95 -2.56 9.61
C ASP A 92 23.18 -2.03 8.18
N ASP A 93 22.95 -2.91 7.20
CA ASP A 93 23.07 -2.57 5.79
C ASP A 93 21.90 -1.69 5.34
N TYR A 94 22.19 -0.72 4.47
CA TYR A 94 21.19 0.14 3.83
C TYR A 94 21.16 -0.05 2.30
N PRO A 95 20.00 0.06 1.66
CA PRO A 95 19.92 0.12 0.20
C PRO A 95 20.56 1.42 -0.29
N VAL A 96 21.68 1.31 -1.02
CA VAL A 96 22.42 2.43 -1.59
C VAL A 96 22.46 2.30 -3.12
N GLY A 97 22.36 3.44 -3.82
CA GLY A 97 22.40 3.49 -5.28
C GLY A 97 21.03 3.38 -5.93
N HIS A 98 20.99 2.85 -7.16
CA HIS A 98 19.77 2.69 -7.94
C HIS A 98 19.26 1.25 -7.88
N PRO A 99 17.95 1.04 -7.64
CA PRO A 99 17.40 -0.31 -7.62
C PRO A 99 17.23 -0.86 -9.03
N THR A 100 17.38 -2.17 -9.16
CA THR A 100 16.82 -2.94 -10.26
C THR A 100 15.33 -3.17 -9.99
N LYS A 101 14.46 -2.64 -10.85
CA LYS A 101 13.01 -2.83 -10.77
C LYS A 101 12.63 -4.18 -11.38
N ILE A 102 11.92 -5.00 -10.61
CA ILE A 102 11.40 -6.31 -11.05
C ILE A 102 9.88 -6.27 -10.96
N PHE A 103 9.21 -6.43 -12.10
CA PHE A 103 7.75 -6.34 -12.20
C PHE A 103 7.10 -7.72 -12.20
N LYS A 104 6.03 -7.88 -11.42
CA LYS A 104 5.17 -9.07 -11.36
C LYS A 104 5.92 -10.41 -11.37
N PRO A 105 6.93 -10.63 -10.49
CA PRO A 105 7.64 -11.90 -10.43
C PRO A 105 6.69 -13.02 -9.98
N ARG A 106 6.87 -14.22 -10.54
CA ARG A 106 6.00 -15.38 -10.24
C ARG A 106 6.21 -15.96 -8.85
N THR A 107 7.43 -15.86 -8.33
CA THR A 107 7.83 -16.46 -7.05
C THR A 107 8.64 -15.46 -6.24
N TYR A 108 8.52 -15.54 -4.92
CA TYR A 108 9.36 -14.77 -4.01
C TYR A 108 10.80 -15.27 -4.06
N ASN A 109 11.76 -14.35 -4.05
CA ASN A 109 13.18 -14.65 -3.90
C ASN A 109 13.69 -14.04 -2.58
N THR A 110 14.32 -14.88 -1.75
CA THR A 110 14.95 -14.50 -0.47
C THR A 110 16.15 -13.58 -0.64
N ASP A 111 16.78 -13.58 -1.82
CA ASP A 111 17.94 -12.75 -2.11
C ASP A 111 17.58 -11.28 -2.38
N TRP A 112 16.29 -10.98 -2.56
CA TRP A 112 15.84 -9.62 -2.76
C TRP A 112 16.07 -8.75 -1.52
N TYR A 113 16.74 -7.63 -1.77
CA TYR A 113 17.08 -6.64 -0.77
C TYR A 113 16.58 -5.26 -1.18
N GLY A 114 15.80 -4.59 -0.33
CA GLY A 114 15.22 -3.28 -0.62
C GLY A 114 13.74 -3.21 -0.27
N LEU A 115 12.92 -2.90 -1.27
CA LEU A 115 11.48 -2.68 -1.10
C LEU A 115 10.66 -3.65 -1.96
N ILE A 116 9.51 -4.04 -1.47
CA ILE A 116 8.58 -4.94 -2.15
C ILE A 116 7.14 -4.44 -2.00
N LYS A 117 6.42 -4.34 -3.11
CA LYS A 117 4.98 -4.10 -3.18
C LYS A 117 4.29 -5.43 -3.44
N CYS A 118 3.49 -5.90 -2.49
CA CYS A 118 2.87 -7.21 -2.60
C CYS A 118 1.51 -7.31 -1.89
N ALA A 119 0.76 -8.35 -2.24
CA ALA A 119 -0.41 -8.83 -1.52
C ALA A 119 0.00 -10.01 -0.64
N ILE A 120 -0.23 -9.92 0.65
CA ILE A 120 0.18 -10.91 1.63
C ILE A 120 -0.96 -11.27 2.59
N LEU A 121 -1.12 -12.56 2.85
CA LEU A 121 -2.12 -13.13 3.74
C LEU A 121 -1.51 -13.38 5.13
N PRO A 122 -1.97 -12.70 6.19
CA PRO A 122 -1.50 -12.95 7.54
C PRO A 122 -2.00 -14.29 8.11
N PRO A 123 -1.25 -14.93 9.03
CA PRO A 123 -1.74 -16.07 9.81
C PRO A 123 -2.85 -15.63 10.78
N ARG A 124 -3.58 -16.59 11.34
CA ARG A 124 -4.53 -16.34 12.43
C ARG A 124 -3.84 -16.47 13.79
N GLY A 125 -4.27 -15.67 14.76
CA GLY A 125 -3.87 -15.85 16.17
C GLY A 125 -2.44 -15.45 16.51
N LEU A 126 -1.74 -14.70 15.66
CA LEU A 126 -0.39 -14.24 15.94
C LEU A 126 -0.40 -13.14 17.01
N TYR A 127 0.27 -13.39 18.13
CA TYR A 127 0.28 -12.48 19.29
C TYR A 127 0.93 -11.12 19.00
N HIS A 128 2.00 -11.13 18.20
CA HIS A 128 2.66 -9.92 17.71
C HIS A 128 2.66 -9.91 16.18
N PRO A 129 1.65 -9.29 15.56
CA PRO A 129 1.64 -9.09 14.11
C PRO A 129 2.88 -8.30 13.68
N VAL A 130 3.37 -8.63 12.49
CA VAL A 130 4.68 -8.17 11.98
C VAL A 130 4.51 -6.95 11.08
N LEU A 131 3.66 -7.05 10.06
CA LEU A 131 3.59 -6.04 9.01
C LEU A 131 2.76 -4.81 9.43
N PRO A 132 3.29 -3.60 9.26
CA PRO A 132 2.57 -2.35 9.49
C PRO A 132 1.60 -2.04 8.34
N VAL A 133 0.51 -1.36 8.68
CA VAL A 133 -0.47 -0.80 7.73
C VAL A 133 -0.89 0.60 8.19
N LYS A 134 -0.80 1.59 7.30
CA LYS A 134 -1.39 2.91 7.50
C LYS A 134 -2.85 2.87 7.07
N ASN A 135 -3.77 3.09 8.00
CA ASN A 135 -5.20 3.18 7.71
C ASN A 135 -5.68 4.60 7.97
N LYS A 136 -6.42 5.17 7.02
CA LYS A 136 -7.10 6.45 7.23
C LYS A 136 -8.25 6.28 8.21
N THR A 137 -8.29 7.12 9.23
CA THR A 137 -9.39 7.17 10.20
C THR A 137 -10.57 7.95 9.60
N LYS A 138 -11.72 7.92 10.28
CA LYS A 138 -12.88 8.75 9.92
C LYS A 138 -12.60 10.25 10.00
N SER A 139 -11.61 10.67 10.80
CA SER A 139 -11.17 12.06 10.91
C SER A 139 -10.22 12.50 9.78
N GLY A 140 -9.80 11.58 8.92
CA GLY A 140 -8.83 11.85 7.83
C GLY A 140 -7.38 11.59 8.22
N ASP A 141 -7.08 11.38 9.50
CA ASP A 141 -5.73 11.10 9.99
C ASP A 141 -5.25 9.70 9.60
N GLU A 142 -3.94 9.52 9.43
CA GLU A 142 -3.34 8.20 9.21
C GLU A 142 -2.97 7.54 10.53
N LYS A 143 -3.55 6.36 10.77
CA LYS A 143 -3.22 5.53 11.92
C LYS A 143 -2.37 4.33 11.49
N LEU A 144 -1.19 4.21 12.07
CA LEU A 144 -0.35 3.03 11.95
C LEU A 144 -0.90 1.90 12.83
N THR A 145 -1.21 0.76 12.23
CA THR A 145 -1.63 -0.46 12.93
C THR A 145 -0.86 -1.66 12.42
N PHE A 146 -0.87 -2.75 13.21
CA PHE A 146 -0.27 -4.03 12.84
C PHE A 146 -1.37 -5.11 12.83
N PRO A 147 -2.21 -5.17 11.78
CA PRO A 147 -3.37 -6.05 11.75
C PRO A 147 -3.06 -7.45 11.19
N LEU A 148 -3.92 -8.42 11.51
CA LEU A 148 -3.97 -9.74 10.84
C LEU A 148 -5.13 -9.87 9.84
N CYS A 149 -5.82 -8.76 9.59
CA CYS A 149 -6.95 -8.66 8.68
C CYS A 149 -7.08 -7.21 8.20
N GLN A 150 -6.99 -7.01 6.89
CA GLN A 150 -7.14 -5.69 6.27
C GLN A 150 -8.51 -5.06 6.55
N LEU A 151 -9.60 -5.81 6.42
CA LEU A 151 -10.94 -5.28 6.68
C LEU A 151 -11.16 -4.91 8.15
N CYS A 152 -10.68 -5.72 9.11
CA CYS A 152 -10.76 -5.36 10.53
C CYS A 152 -10.00 -4.07 10.82
N ALA A 153 -8.84 -3.87 10.20
CA ALA A 153 -8.04 -2.66 10.35
C ALA A 153 -8.79 -1.43 9.83
N LYS A 154 -9.39 -1.54 8.63
CA LYS A 154 -10.19 -0.47 8.01
C LYS A 154 -11.44 -0.12 8.81
N LEU A 155 -12.15 -1.13 9.31
CA LEU A 155 -13.36 -0.95 10.13
C LEU A 155 -13.06 -0.58 11.58
N ASN A 156 -11.78 -0.53 11.96
CA ASN A 156 -11.32 -0.34 13.34
C ASN A 156 -11.97 -1.34 14.32
N ASN A 157 -12.19 -2.58 13.86
CA ASN A 157 -12.77 -3.64 14.68
C ASN A 157 -11.70 -4.27 15.58
N GLN A 158 -11.73 -3.89 16.86
CA GLN A 158 -10.83 -4.39 17.89
C GLN A 158 -11.52 -5.29 18.93
N LYS A 159 -12.86 -5.38 18.88
CA LYS A 159 -13.66 -6.05 19.93
C LYS A 159 -14.03 -7.47 19.54
N ASP A 160 -14.43 -7.67 18.29
CA ASP A 160 -15.01 -8.94 17.86
C ASP A 160 -13.95 -9.87 17.28
N LYS A 161 -14.17 -11.18 17.42
CA LYS A 161 -13.37 -12.17 16.70
C LYS A 161 -13.58 -12.00 15.20
N CYS A 162 -12.49 -11.94 14.46
CA CYS A 162 -12.51 -11.79 13.00
C CYS A 162 -13.08 -13.05 12.31
N SER A 163 -14.26 -12.92 11.69
CA SER A 163 -14.92 -13.94 10.87
C SER A 163 -14.67 -13.78 9.36
N HIS A 164 -13.88 -12.79 8.95
CA HIS A 164 -13.60 -12.51 7.55
C HIS A 164 -12.88 -13.67 6.84
N THR A 165 -13.14 -13.81 5.53
CA THR A 165 -12.51 -14.80 4.64
C THR A 165 -11.04 -14.47 4.40
N GLU A 166 -10.28 -15.40 3.81
CA GLU A 166 -8.88 -15.14 3.48
C GLU A 166 -8.72 -13.97 2.53
N SER A 167 -9.53 -13.89 1.47
CA SER A 167 -9.50 -12.80 0.48
C SER A 167 -9.70 -11.41 1.11
N GLN A 168 -10.58 -11.31 2.10
CA GLN A 168 -10.85 -10.09 2.86
C GLN A 168 -9.73 -9.72 3.85
N ARG A 169 -8.93 -10.71 4.27
CA ARG A 169 -7.83 -10.51 5.22
C ARG A 169 -6.55 -10.06 4.55
N ILE A 170 -6.37 -10.37 3.26
CA ILE A 170 -5.19 -10.01 2.46
C ILE A 170 -4.88 -8.53 2.64
N ILE A 171 -3.63 -8.26 3.01
CA ILE A 171 -3.08 -6.93 3.12
C ILE A 171 -2.30 -6.65 1.84
N ARG A 172 -2.52 -5.48 1.25
CA ARG A 172 -1.73 -4.97 0.12
C ARG A 172 -0.99 -3.74 0.59
N GLY A 173 0.30 -3.68 0.28
CA GLY A 173 1.15 -2.59 0.71
C GLY A 173 2.56 -2.72 0.17
N THR A 174 3.38 -1.75 0.55
CA THR A 174 4.81 -1.73 0.26
C THR A 174 5.56 -1.83 1.58
N TRP A 175 6.54 -2.72 1.65
CA TRP A 175 7.34 -2.98 2.86
C TRP A 175 8.81 -3.15 2.49
N CYS A 176 9.67 -3.10 3.49
CA CYS A 176 11.06 -3.51 3.33
C CYS A 176 11.15 -5.05 3.22
N THR A 177 12.08 -5.57 2.44
CA THR A 177 12.18 -7.02 2.20
C THR A 177 12.47 -7.82 3.48
N ASN A 178 13.22 -7.25 4.43
CA ASN A 178 13.48 -7.83 5.75
C ASN A 178 12.21 -7.96 6.63
N GLU A 179 11.28 -7.01 6.56
CA GLU A 179 9.99 -7.11 7.26
C GLU A 179 9.13 -8.23 6.66
N VAL A 180 9.16 -8.37 5.33
CA VAL A 180 8.43 -9.43 4.62
C VAL A 180 9.04 -10.80 4.90
N GLU A 181 10.36 -10.92 4.89
CA GLU A 181 11.07 -12.14 5.30
C GLU A 181 10.65 -12.54 6.72
N LYS A 182 10.66 -11.59 7.67
CA LYS A 182 10.19 -11.84 9.04
C LYS A 182 8.71 -12.22 9.10
N ALA A 183 7.88 -11.66 8.24
CA ALA A 183 6.47 -12.02 8.15
C ALA A 183 6.30 -13.47 7.67
N ILE A 184 7.05 -13.88 6.64
CA ILE A 184 7.04 -15.26 6.13
C ILE A 184 7.44 -16.23 7.24
N GLU A 185 8.51 -15.95 7.99
CA GLU A 185 8.92 -16.76 9.16
C GLU A 185 7.81 -16.92 10.19
N LYS A 186 6.96 -15.90 10.37
CA LYS A 186 5.82 -15.92 11.29
C LYS A 186 4.56 -16.52 10.69
N GLY A 187 4.62 -17.08 9.48
CA GLY A 187 3.54 -17.81 8.83
C GLY A 187 2.66 -16.97 7.90
N TYR A 188 3.12 -15.80 7.48
CA TYR A 188 2.44 -15.04 6.42
C TYR A 188 2.67 -15.70 5.06
N LYS A 189 1.68 -15.64 4.16
CA LYS A 189 1.74 -16.22 2.81
C LYS A 189 1.66 -15.11 1.77
N ILE A 190 2.67 -14.99 0.91
CA ILE A 190 2.61 -14.09 -0.25
C ILE A 190 1.59 -14.64 -1.24
N ILE A 191 0.67 -13.78 -1.67
CA ILE A 191 -0.39 -14.11 -2.65
C ILE A 191 0.02 -13.63 -4.04
N SER A 192 0.51 -12.41 -4.14
CA SER A 192 1.01 -11.83 -5.39
C SER A 192 2.07 -10.78 -5.08
N ILE A 193 2.99 -10.56 -6.02
CA ILE A 193 4.01 -9.51 -5.95
C ILE A 193 3.78 -8.62 -7.15
N ASP A 194 3.65 -7.32 -6.91
CA ASP A 194 3.37 -6.34 -7.96
C ASP A 194 4.69 -5.79 -8.50
N GLU A 195 5.59 -5.39 -7.61
CA GLU A 195 6.88 -4.80 -7.95
C GLU A 195 7.90 -4.99 -6.82
N VAL A 196 9.17 -5.19 -7.17
CA VAL A 196 10.30 -5.26 -6.25
C VAL A 196 11.36 -4.26 -6.69
N TRP A 197 11.86 -3.47 -5.75
CA TRP A 197 13.05 -2.64 -5.94
C TRP A 197 14.21 -3.32 -5.25
N HIS A 198 15.03 -4.01 -6.04
CA HIS A 198 16.19 -4.73 -5.57
C HIS A 198 17.46 -3.87 -5.64
N PHE A 199 18.14 -3.73 -4.52
CA PHE A 199 19.46 -3.10 -4.42
C PHE A 199 20.52 -4.18 -4.21
N GLU A 200 21.70 -3.98 -4.79
CA GLU A 200 22.86 -4.81 -4.49
C GLU A 200 23.23 -4.65 -3.00
N LYS A 201 23.49 -5.77 -2.32
CA LYS A 201 23.94 -5.76 -0.92
C LYS A 201 25.40 -5.29 -0.86
N ASN A 202 25.57 -3.98 -0.90
CA ASN A 202 26.86 -3.35 -0.66
C ASN A 202 26.87 -2.88 0.80
N ARG A 203 27.81 -3.41 1.59
CA ARG A 203 27.99 -3.01 2.98
C ARG A 203 28.60 -1.60 3.01
N VAL A 204 27.74 -0.59 2.94
CA VAL A 204 28.14 0.80 3.11
C VAL A 204 27.85 1.18 4.55
N ILE A 205 28.90 1.30 5.34
CA ILE A 205 28.75 1.84 6.69
C ILE A 205 28.78 3.36 6.58
N CYS A 206 27.62 3.97 6.44
CA CYS A 206 27.52 5.41 6.18
C CYS A 206 27.97 6.29 7.36
N LEU A 207 28.04 5.77 8.59
CA LEU A 207 28.06 6.59 9.82
C LEU A 207 29.07 6.12 10.89
N LYS A 208 30.13 5.36 10.53
CA LYS A 208 31.12 4.91 11.52
C LYS A 208 32.12 5.97 11.98
N ASP A 209 32.30 7.03 11.19
CA ASP A 209 33.31 8.07 11.41
C ASP A 209 32.72 9.41 11.92
N MET A 210 31.46 9.42 12.40
CA MET A 210 30.86 10.54 13.15
C MET A 210 30.97 10.31 14.65
#